data_AF-A0A1R3J299-F1
#
_entry.id   AF-A0A1R3J299-F1
#
_cell.length_a   1.000
_cell.length_b   1.000
_cell.length_c   1.000
_cell.angle_alpha   90.00
_cell.angle_beta   90.00
_cell.angle_gamma   90.00
#
_symmetry.space_group_name_H-M   'P 1'
#
loop_
_entity.id
_entity.type
_entity.pdbx_description
1 polymer ?
#
loop_
_entity_poly.entity_id
_entity_poly.type
_entity_poly.pdbx_seq_one_letter_code
_entity_poly.pdbx_strand_id
1 'polypeptide(L)' 'MGQQSLIYAFVARGTVVLADFTEFSGNFTTVASQCLHKLPASNNRFTYNCDGHTFNYLVDNGFIAIQ' A
#
# COMPACT_ATOMS: atom_id res chain seq x y z
N MET A 1 19.02 14.56 -8.69
CA MET A 1 18.74 13.59 -7.61
C MET A 1 17.26 13.73 -7.29
N GLY A 2 16.40 13.04 -8.02
CA GLY A 2 14.95 13.16 -7.84
C GLY A 2 14.56 12.45 -6.54
N GLN A 3 13.98 13.18 -5.59
CA GLN A 3 13.35 12.57 -4.43
C GLN A 3 12.33 11.57 -4.95
N GLN A 4 12.53 10.28 -4.65
CA GLN A 4 11.46 9.30 -4.74
C GLN A 4 10.46 9.68 -3.64
N SER A 5 9.60 10.66 -3.93
CA SER A 5 8.58 11.11 -3.00
C SER A 5 7.67 9.94 -2.68
N LEU A 6 7.45 9.70 -1.39
CA LEU A 6 6.51 8.70 -0.92
C LEU A 6 5.11 9.14 -1.37
N ILE A 7 4.57 8.48 -2.39
CA ILE A 7 3.28 8.90 -2.95
C ILE A 7 2.16 8.57 -1.97
N TYR A 8 2.20 7.37 -1.40
CA TYR A 8 1.19 6.89 -0.47
C TYR A 8 1.75 5.76 0.39
N ALA A 9 1.48 5.82 1.69
CA ALA A 9 1.76 4.74 2.63
C ALA A 9 0.56 4.51 3.55
N PHE A 10 0.34 3.26 3.95
CA PHE A 10 -0.58 2.97 5.05
C PHE A 10 -0.13 1.76 5.86
N VAL A 11 -0.71 1.67 7.05
CA VAL A 11 -0.70 0.51 7.92
C VAL A 11 -2.13 0.00 8.04
N ALA A 12 -2.37 -1.27 7.69
CA ALA A 12 -3.68 -1.91 7.86
C ALA A 12 -3.56 -3.23 8.61
N ARG A 13 -4.64 -3.62 9.28
CA ARG A 13 -4.81 -4.96 9.85
C ARG A 13 -5.96 -5.67 9.12
N GLY A 14 -5.62 -6.68 8.32
CA GLY A 14 -6.59 -7.26 7.37
C GLY A 14 -7.03 -6.21 6.34
N THR A 15 -8.32 -5.89 6.28
CA THR A 15 -8.88 -4.86 5.39
C THR A 15 -9.09 -3.50 6.06
N VAL A 16 -8.77 -3.38 7.36
CA VAL A 16 -8.98 -2.15 8.13
C VAL A 16 -7.69 -1.32 8.16
N VAL A 17 -7.72 -0.16 7.53
CA VAL A 17 -6.63 0.82 7.58
C VAL A 17 -6.61 1.49 8.96
N LEU A 18 -5.45 1.43 9.62
CA LEU A 18 -5.20 2.01 10.95
C LEU A 18 -4.60 3.41 10.84
N ALA A 19 -3.73 3.61 9.86
CA ALA A 19 -3.11 4.89 9.56
C ALA A 19 -2.75 4.94 8.08
N ASP A 20 -2.96 6.08 7.43
CA ASP A 20 -2.52 6.34 6.07
C ASP A 20 -1.87 7.73 5.97
N PHE A 21 -1.02 7.87 4.96
CA PHE A 21 -0.32 9.11 4.66
C PHE A 21 -0.17 9.28 3.16
N THR A 22 -0.48 10.47 2.68
CA THR A 22 -0.24 10.91 1.30
C THR A 22 0.08 12.39 1.28
N GLU A 23 1.07 12.78 0.49
CA GLU A 23 1.28 14.18 0.11
C GLU A 23 0.53 14.54 -1.17
N PHE A 24 -0.03 13.54 -1.84
CA PHE A 24 -0.69 13.67 -3.14
C PHE A 24 -2.20 13.45 -2.98
N SER A 25 -3.00 14.39 -3.50
CA SER A 25 -4.44 14.15 -3.67
C SER A 25 -4.67 13.39 -4.97
N GLY A 26 -5.29 12.21 -4.91
CA GLY A 26 -5.55 11.39 -6.09
C GLY A 26 -6.16 10.03 -5.77
N ASN A 27 -6.23 9.16 -6.78
CA ASN A 27 -6.84 7.83 -6.66
C ASN A 27 -5.95 6.78 -5.96
N PHE A 28 -4.80 7.18 -5.43
CA PHE A 28 -3.82 6.26 -4.81
C PHE A 28 -4.42 5.51 -3.61
N THR A 29 -5.13 6.22 -2.73
CA THR A 29 -5.82 5.64 -1.57
C THR A 29 -6.84 4.58 -1.99
N THR A 30 -7.59 4.85 -3.07
CA THR A 30 -8.59 3.92 -3.62
C THR A 30 -7.94 2.69 -4.23
N VAL A 31 -6.92 2.86 -5.08
CA VAL A 31 -6.18 1.74 -5.70
C VAL A 31 -5.60 0.83 -4.62
N ALA A 32 -4.98 1.43 -3.61
CA ALA A 32 -4.32 0.68 -2.57
C ALA A 32 -5.31 -0.04 -1.62
N SER A 33 -6.49 0.56 -1.36
CA SER A 33 -7.59 -0.13 -0.68
C SER A 33 -8.18 -1.28 -1.50
N GLN A 34 -8.22 -1.17 -2.84
CA GLN A 34 -8.62 -2.28 -3.70
C GLN A 34 -7.59 -3.41 -3.69
N CYS A 35 -6.30 -3.09 -3.71
CA CYS A 35 -5.23 -4.06 -3.54
C CYS A 35 -5.35 -4.75 -2.17
N LEU A 36 -5.64 -4.00 -1.11
CA LEU A 36 -5.82 -4.52 0.25
C LEU A 36 -6.89 -5.63 0.31
N HIS A 37 -8.02 -5.46 -0.36
CA HIS A 37 -9.07 -6.48 -0.44
C HIS A 37 -8.68 -7.73 -1.23
N LYS A 38 -7.69 -7.62 -2.12
CA LYS A 38 -7.19 -8.74 -2.94
C LYS A 38 -6.03 -9.48 -2.29
N LEU A 39 -5.42 -8.91 -1.24
CA LEU A 39 -4.27 -9.53 -0.59
C LEU A 39 -4.70 -10.75 0.24
N PRO A 40 -4.04 -11.90 0.06
CA PRO A 40 -4.25 -13.05 0.94
C PRO A 40 -3.70 -12.72 2.33
N ALA A 41 -4.35 -13.24 3.38
CA ALA A 41 -3.91 -13.07 4.77
C ALA A 41 -2.59 -13.79 5.13
N SER A 42 -1.91 -14.36 4.14
CA SER A 42 -0.67 -15.12 4.32
C SER A 42 0.52 -14.16 4.30
N ASN A 43 1.45 -14.31 5.24
CA ASN A 43 2.66 -13.49 5.32
C ASN A 43 3.44 -13.56 4.02
N ASN A 44 3.45 -12.48 3.27
CA ASN A 44 4.11 -12.43 1.98
C ASN A 44 4.35 -10.98 1.53
N ARG A 45 5.36 -10.80 0.69
CA ARG A 45 5.67 -9.52 0.06
C ARG A 45 5.11 -9.50 -1.35
N PHE A 46 4.28 -8.51 -1.66
CA PHE A 46 3.74 -8.30 -2.99
C PHE A 46 4.21 -6.96 -3.53
N THR A 47 4.53 -6.93 -4.81
CA THR A 47 4.82 -5.69 -5.52
C THR A 47 3.82 -5.58 -6.65
N TYR A 48 3.07 -4.48 -6.67
CA TYR A 48 2.07 -4.20 -7.67
C TYR A 48 2.50 -2.98 -8.46
N ASN A 49 2.67 -3.12 -9.77
CA ASN A 49 2.94 -1.98 -10.65
C ASN A 49 1.64 -1.54 -11.33
N CYS A 50 1.25 -0.28 -11.16
CA CYS A 50 0.09 0.32 -11.82
C CYS A 50 0.48 1.70 -12.37
N ASP A 51 0.28 1.92 -13.67
CA ASP A 51 0.50 3.21 -14.34
C ASP A 51 1.88 3.84 -14.07
N GLY A 52 2.93 3.02 -14.07
CA GLY A 52 4.30 3.46 -13.80
C GLY A 52 4.63 3.68 -12.33
N HIS A 53 3.68 3.47 -11.42
CA HIS A 53 3.90 3.50 -9.98
C HIS A 53 4.05 2.09 -9.43
N THR A 54 5.01 1.92 -8.52
CA THR A 54 5.26 0.66 -7.81
C THR A 54 4.68 0.76 -6.41
N PHE A 55 3.78 -0.16 -6.07
CA PHE A 55 3.19 -0.30 -4.74
C PHE A 55 3.75 -1.55 -4.08
N ASN A 56 4.49 -1.40 -2.99
CA ASN A 56 5.00 -2.53 -2.23
C ASN A 56 4.05 -2.82 -1.08
N TYR A 57 3.66 -4.08 -0.90
CA TYR A 57 2.88 -4.54 0.24
C TYR A 57 3.70 -5.58 0.98
N LEU A 58 3.90 -5.37 2.27
CA LEU A 58 4.44 -6.39 3.17
C LEU A 58 3.32 -6.82 4.11
N VAL A 59 2.83 -8.04 3.94
CA VAL A 59 1.94 -8.68 4.91
C VAL A 59 2.81 -9.39 5.94
N ASP A 60 2.82 -8.91 7.17
CA ASP A 60 3.50 -9.57 8.29
C ASP A 60 2.59 -9.63 9.53
N ASN A 61 2.28 -10.85 9.96
CA ASN A 61 1.44 -11.13 11.13
C ASN A 61 0.06 -10.43 11.08
N GLY A 62 -0.48 -10.29 9.87
CA GLY A 62 -1.75 -9.61 9.59
C GLY A 62 -1.65 -8.08 9.47
N PHE A 63 -0.45 -7.50 9.57
CA PHE A 63 -0.19 -6.09 9.31
C PHE A 63 0.32 -5.88 7.88
N ILE A 64 -0.18 -4.84 7.22
CA ILE A 64 0.20 -4.49 5.85
C ILE A 64 0.86 -3.13 5.87
N ALA A 65 2.15 -3.08 5.52
CA ALA A 65 2.91 -1.83 5.39
C ALA A 65 3.28 -1.58 3.92
N ILE A 66 3.10 -0.33 3.48
CA ILE A 66 3.51 0.12 2.14
C ILE A 66 4.73 1.02 2.23
N GLN A 67 5.70 0.78 1.33
CA GLN A 67 6.89 1.60 1.13
C GLN A 67 7.03 2.02 -0.33
#